data_AF-A0A5E4IUK7-F1
#
_entry.id   AF-A0A5E4IUK7-F1
#
_cell.length_a   1.000
_cell.length_b   1.000
_cell.length_c   1.000
_cell.angle_alpha   90.00
_cell.angle_beta   90.00
_cell.angle_gamma   90.00
#
_symmetry.space_group_name_H-M   'P 1'
#
loop_
_entity.id
_entity.type
_entity.pdbx_description
1 polymer ?
#
loop_
_entity_poly.entity_id
_entity_poly.type
_entity_poly.pdbx_seq_one_letter_code
_entity_poly.pdbx_strand_id
1 'polypeptide(L)'
;MKFAAVLFTFALITVGVAATNCWEIHQDPGGWGTQYYWVCNSSQVVGYFYNGQTGASGPFSMMLHGQIETTAPTGYLYGSGTYRAYLQGFSYGSPYPATLKCYKRMGVPGNYWWMYTGLQVILNSGQGTGSSSTWVLAGCPPIMNSAQQGTSPPQVRITLSWSGVGGGRARK
;
A
#
# COMPACT_ATOMS: atom_id res chain seq x y z
N MET A 1 38.68 8.46 55.02
CA MET A 1 37.43 8.03 54.36
C MET A 1 37.24 8.89 53.12
N LYS A 2 37.38 8.34 51.92
CA LYS A 2 36.98 8.99 50.66
C LYS A 2 36.27 7.93 49.83
N PHE A 3 34.95 8.06 49.75
CA PHE A 3 34.09 7.16 49.00
C PHE A 3 34.21 7.45 47.51
N ALA A 4 34.48 6.40 46.74
CA ALA A 4 34.45 6.43 45.28
C ALA A 4 32.99 6.46 44.81
N ALA A 5 32.63 7.44 44.00
CA ALA A 5 31.37 7.46 43.27
C ALA A 5 31.69 7.17 41.80
N VAL A 6 31.48 5.92 41.38
CA VAL A 6 31.49 5.52 39.97
C VAL A 6 30.11 5.83 39.41
N LEU A 7 30.00 6.93 38.68
CA LEU A 7 28.82 7.28 37.91
C LEU A 7 28.72 6.36 36.68
N PHE A 8 27.88 5.33 36.78
CA PHE A 8 27.46 4.53 35.63
C PHE A 8 26.35 5.28 34.90
N THR A 9 26.71 6.01 33.85
CA THR A 9 25.73 6.64 32.94
C THR A 9 25.19 5.56 32.01
N PHE A 10 24.01 5.03 32.31
CA PHE A 10 23.23 4.21 31.37
C PHE A 10 22.73 5.12 30.24
N ALA A 11 23.47 5.18 29.14
CA ALA A 11 22.95 5.73 27.89
C ALA A 11 21.91 4.74 27.33
N LEU A 12 20.63 5.04 27.57
CA LEU A 12 19.53 4.43 26.83
C LEU A 12 19.69 4.83 25.36
N ILE A 13 20.33 3.97 24.58
CA ILE A 13 20.26 4.01 23.12
C ILE A 13 18.82 3.62 22.79
N THR A 14 17.92 4.61 22.71
CA THR A 14 16.64 4.44 22.05
C THR A 14 16.95 4.23 20.57
N VAL A 15 17.19 2.98 20.18
CA VAL A 15 17.04 2.57 18.79
C VAL A 15 15.57 2.80 18.49
N GLY A 16 15.27 3.96 17.91
CA GLY A 16 13.97 4.24 17.35
C GLY A 16 13.76 3.27 16.19
N VAL A 17 13.28 2.06 16.50
CA VAL A 17 12.46 1.32 15.56
C VAL A 17 11.25 2.21 15.35
N ALA A 18 11.27 3.02 14.30
CA ALA A 18 10.03 3.48 13.73
C ALA A 18 9.26 2.20 13.41
N ALA A 19 8.29 1.86 14.27
CA ALA A 19 7.37 0.79 13.97
C ALA A 19 6.70 1.22 12.67
N THR A 20 7.11 0.62 11.55
CA THR A 20 6.39 0.80 10.29
C THR A 20 5.02 0.20 10.57
N ASN A 21 4.09 1.11 10.82
CA ASN A 21 2.78 0.76 11.27
C ASN A 21 2.05 0.23 10.04
N CYS A 22 1.63 -1.03 10.06
CA CYS A 22 1.10 -1.70 8.87
C CYS A 22 -0.22 -1.10 8.34
N TRP A 23 -0.71 -0.02 8.94
CA TRP A 23 -1.80 0.80 8.44
C TRP A 23 -1.36 2.00 7.60
N GLU A 24 -0.06 2.13 7.29
CA GLU A 24 0.44 3.20 6.45
C GLU A 24 -0.21 3.17 5.05
N ILE A 25 -0.67 4.34 4.61
CA ILE A 25 -1.11 4.57 3.23
C ILE A 25 0.03 5.28 2.52
N HIS A 26 0.70 4.56 1.61
CA HIS A 26 1.66 5.20 0.72
C HIS A 26 0.91 6.05 -0.30
N GLN A 27 1.18 7.35 -0.27
CA GLN A 27 0.64 8.30 -1.24
C GLN A 27 1.55 8.30 -2.46
N ASP A 28 1.04 7.79 -3.58
CA ASP A 28 1.65 7.94 -4.89
C ASP A 28 1.12 9.21 -5.56
N PRO A 29 1.98 10.15 -5.96
CA PRO A 29 1.55 11.36 -6.67
C PRO A 29 0.87 11.05 -8.01
N GLY A 30 0.96 9.81 -8.52
CA GLY A 30 0.49 9.43 -9.83
C GLY A 30 1.51 9.80 -10.91
N GLY A 31 1.06 9.76 -12.17
CA GLY A 31 1.92 10.02 -13.32
C GLY A 31 2.38 8.73 -14.01
N TRP A 32 3.15 8.87 -15.08
CA TRP A 32 3.59 7.75 -15.93
C TRP A 32 4.84 7.03 -15.41
N GLY A 33 5.39 7.47 -14.28
CA GLY A 33 6.57 6.88 -13.65
C GLY A 33 6.30 5.50 -13.07
N THR A 34 7.40 4.79 -12.78
CA THR A 34 7.37 3.53 -12.03
C THR A 34 7.84 3.80 -10.61
N GLN A 35 7.03 3.40 -9.64
CA GLN A 35 7.30 3.58 -8.22
C GLN A 35 7.29 2.25 -7.48
N TYR A 36 7.95 2.20 -6.32
CA TYR A 36 8.10 0.99 -5.51
C TYR A 36 7.69 1.28 -4.08
N TYR A 37 6.82 0.44 -3.53
CA TYR A 37 6.26 0.60 -2.20
C TYR A 37 6.49 -0.65 -1.36
N TRP A 38 6.97 -0.47 -0.14
CA TRP A 38 7.10 -1.54 0.85
C TRP A 38 5.81 -1.66 1.63
N VAL A 39 4.92 -2.54 1.18
CA VAL A 39 3.58 -2.68 1.73
C VAL A 39 3.61 -3.71 2.86
N CYS A 40 3.35 -3.28 4.09
CA CYS A 40 3.33 -4.19 5.23
C CYS A 40 2.16 -5.19 5.18
N ASN A 41 2.41 -6.42 5.60
CA ASN A 41 1.45 -7.46 5.86
C ASN A 41 1.33 -7.72 7.38
N SER A 42 0.17 -7.45 7.99
CA SER A 42 -0.08 -7.77 9.40
C SER A 42 -1.41 -8.51 9.59
N SER A 43 -1.40 -9.50 10.48
CA SER A 43 -2.62 -10.19 10.94
C SER A 43 -3.26 -9.52 12.17
N GLN A 44 -2.58 -8.54 12.75
CA GLN A 44 -3.08 -7.76 13.88
C GLN A 44 -3.84 -6.55 13.37
N VAL A 45 -5.00 -6.27 13.96
CA VAL A 45 -5.72 -5.01 13.74
C VAL A 45 -4.94 -3.96 14.49
N VAL A 46 -4.19 -3.14 13.76
CA VAL A 46 -3.22 -2.26 14.41
C VAL A 46 -3.66 -0.78 14.40
N GLY A 47 -4.82 -0.46 13.81
CA GLY A 47 -5.42 0.86 13.92
C GLY A 47 -6.82 0.98 13.31
N TYR A 48 -7.51 2.04 13.71
CA TYR A 48 -8.75 2.52 13.08
C TYR A 48 -8.43 3.81 12.33
N PHE A 49 -8.69 3.87 11.03
CA PHE A 49 -8.60 5.14 10.30
C PHE A 49 -9.91 5.93 10.47
N TYR A 50 -9.80 7.11 11.09
CA TYR A 50 -10.88 8.08 11.19
C TYR A 50 -10.62 9.21 10.17
N ASN A 51 -11.50 9.36 9.18
CA ASN A 51 -11.49 10.55 8.34
C ASN A 51 -12.29 11.64 9.03
N GLY A 52 -11.60 12.49 9.80
CA GLY A 52 -12.19 13.62 10.47
C GLY A 52 -12.07 14.88 9.65
N GLN A 53 -13.19 15.38 9.13
CA GLN A 53 -13.49 16.81 9.12
C GLN A 53 -14.99 16.99 8.82
N THR A 54 -15.71 17.65 9.74
CA THR A 54 -17.12 18.11 9.63
C THR A 54 -18.21 17.02 9.63
N GLY A 55 -18.54 16.53 10.83
CA GLY A 55 -19.92 16.22 11.22
C GLY A 55 -20.63 14.97 10.67
N ALA A 56 -20.03 14.18 9.78
CA ALA A 56 -20.64 12.94 9.31
C ALA A 56 -19.75 11.74 9.60
N SER A 57 -20.30 10.78 10.34
CA SER A 57 -19.77 9.45 10.62
C SER A 57 -19.33 8.74 9.34
N GLY A 58 -18.06 8.88 8.97
CA GLY A 58 -17.41 8.03 7.98
C GLY A 58 -17.21 6.61 8.53
N PRO A 59 -17.23 5.56 7.68
CA PRO A 59 -17.07 4.20 8.15
C PRO A 59 -15.70 4.02 8.80
N PHE A 60 -15.67 3.37 9.96
CA PHE A 60 -14.46 2.84 10.56
C PHE A 60 -13.84 1.84 9.59
N SER A 61 -12.57 2.01 9.23
CA SER A 61 -11.84 1.00 8.45
C SER A 61 -10.76 0.39 9.33
N MET A 62 -10.89 -0.92 9.59
CA MET A 62 -9.86 -1.71 10.25
C MET A 62 -8.74 -1.94 9.24
N MET A 63 -7.56 -1.38 9.52
CA MET A 63 -6.40 -1.55 8.65
C MET A 63 -5.50 -2.64 9.24
N LEU A 64 -5.46 -3.79 8.57
CA LEU A 64 -4.60 -4.91 8.89
C LEU A 64 -3.27 -4.83 8.12
N HIS A 65 -3.30 -4.28 6.91
CA HIS A 65 -2.16 -4.25 5.99
C HIS A 65 -2.02 -2.90 5.29
N GLY A 66 -0.83 -2.70 4.71
CA GLY A 66 -0.46 -1.48 4.03
C GLY A 66 -1.23 -1.27 2.74
N GLN A 67 -1.24 -0.03 2.28
CA GLN A 67 -2.05 0.41 1.15
C GLN A 67 -1.26 1.37 0.27
N ILE A 68 -1.58 1.36 -1.02
CA ILE A 68 -1.07 2.37 -1.96
C ILE A 68 -2.26 3.14 -2.48
N GLU A 69 -2.28 4.44 -2.24
CA GLU A 69 -3.25 5.37 -2.83
C GLU A 69 -2.59 6.09 -3.98
N THR A 70 -3.23 6.10 -5.15
CA THR A 70 -2.67 6.70 -6.36
C THR A 70 -3.78 7.30 -7.22
N THR A 71 -3.47 8.33 -7.99
CA THR A 71 -4.40 8.93 -8.94
C THR A 71 -3.99 8.58 -10.37
N ALA A 72 -4.95 8.07 -11.14
CA ALA A 72 -4.74 7.76 -12.54
C ALA A 72 -4.30 9.02 -13.29
N PRO A 73 -3.18 8.99 -14.05
CA PRO A 73 -2.70 10.14 -14.78
C PRO A 73 -3.67 10.53 -15.89
N THR A 74 -3.66 11.82 -16.25
CA THR A 74 -4.40 12.30 -17.41
C THR A 74 -3.98 11.52 -18.65
N GLY A 75 -4.98 11.04 -19.40
CA GLY A 75 -4.75 10.20 -20.58
C GLY A 75 -4.62 8.70 -20.27
N TYR A 76 -4.88 8.24 -19.05
CA TYR A 76 -5.02 6.81 -18.79
C TYR A 76 -6.19 6.21 -19.56
N LEU A 77 -5.95 5.06 -20.20
CA LEU A 77 -6.91 4.43 -21.12
C LEU A 77 -8.14 3.85 -20.41
N TYR A 78 -7.94 3.23 -19.25
CA TYR A 78 -8.90 2.30 -18.66
C TYR A 78 -9.70 2.88 -17.50
N GLY A 79 -9.44 4.13 -17.12
CA GLY A 79 -10.14 4.77 -16.01
C GLY A 79 -9.63 6.15 -15.69
N SER A 80 -10.24 6.74 -14.67
CA SER A 80 -9.85 8.03 -14.09
C SER A 80 -10.14 8.05 -12.60
N GLY A 81 -9.57 9.03 -11.89
CA GLY A 81 -9.77 9.23 -10.46
C GLY A 81 -8.69 8.57 -9.60
N THR A 82 -8.96 8.51 -8.30
CA THR A 82 -8.03 7.99 -7.30
C THR A 82 -8.43 6.58 -6.91
N TYR A 83 -7.44 5.71 -6.84
CA TYR A 83 -7.57 4.30 -6.53
C TYR A 83 -6.70 3.94 -5.33
N ARG A 84 -7.05 2.83 -4.72
CA ARG A 84 -6.31 2.26 -3.61
C ARG A 84 -6.11 0.77 -3.83
N ALA A 85 -4.85 0.35 -3.87
CA ALA A 85 -4.46 -1.05 -3.83
C ALA A 85 -4.22 -1.44 -2.37
N TYR A 86 -5.06 -2.32 -1.84
CA TYR A 86 -5.00 -2.82 -0.48
C TYR A 86 -4.37 -4.21 -0.49
N LEU A 87 -3.28 -4.42 0.26
CA LEU A 87 -2.76 -5.76 0.46
C LEU A 87 -3.70 -6.52 1.39
N GLN A 88 -4.30 -7.61 0.93
CA GLN A 88 -5.14 -8.46 1.79
C GLN A 88 -4.34 -9.55 2.49
N GLY A 89 -3.21 -9.94 1.90
CA GLY A 89 -2.37 -10.97 2.48
C GLY A 89 -1.14 -11.21 1.65
N PHE A 90 -0.10 -11.70 2.30
CA PHE A 90 1.16 -12.08 1.68
C PHE A 90 1.70 -13.35 2.34
N SER A 91 2.19 -14.29 1.53
CA SER A 91 2.87 -15.49 2.02
C SER A 91 4.37 -15.39 1.80
N TYR A 92 5.14 -15.70 2.84
CA TYR A 92 6.61 -15.78 2.82
C TYR A 92 7.12 -17.12 2.25
N GLY A 93 6.23 -18.03 1.87
CA GLY A 93 6.60 -19.25 1.16
C GLY A 93 6.62 -19.01 -0.34
N SER A 94 7.66 -19.49 -1.03
CA SER A 94 7.70 -19.56 -2.49
C SER A 94 6.38 -20.15 -3.03
N PRO A 95 5.71 -19.53 -4.02
CA PRO A 95 6.20 -18.48 -4.93
C PRO A 95 5.95 -17.03 -4.47
N TYR A 96 5.83 -16.81 -3.16
CA TYR A 96 5.61 -15.52 -2.51
C TYR A 96 4.33 -14.79 -2.98
N PRO A 97 3.15 -15.43 -2.94
CA PRO A 97 1.91 -14.82 -3.42
C PRO A 97 1.52 -13.60 -2.58
N ALA A 98 1.25 -12.49 -3.27
CA ALA A 98 0.66 -11.26 -2.72
C ALA A 98 -0.78 -11.12 -3.23
N THR A 99 -1.75 -11.05 -2.32
CA THR A 99 -3.16 -10.86 -2.66
C THR A 99 -3.52 -9.39 -2.47
N LEU A 100 -3.98 -8.73 -3.54
CA LEU A 100 -4.32 -7.31 -3.54
C LEU A 100 -5.77 -7.11 -3.95
N LYS A 101 -6.43 -6.15 -3.30
CA LYS A 101 -7.79 -5.69 -3.62
C LYS A 101 -7.76 -4.25 -4.11
N CYS A 102 -8.62 -3.94 -5.07
CA CYS A 102 -8.71 -2.60 -5.63
C CYS A 102 -9.96 -1.87 -5.12
N TYR A 103 -9.77 -0.61 -4.73
CA TYR A 103 -10.83 0.29 -4.34
C TYR A 103 -10.73 1.57 -5.15
N LYS A 104 -11.87 2.17 -5.49
CA LYS A 104 -11.96 3.48 -6.15
C LYS A 104 -12.50 4.50 -5.17
N ARG A 105 -11.91 5.71 -5.17
CA ARG A 105 -12.42 6.84 -4.41
C ARG A 105 -13.69 7.37 -5.05
N MET A 106 -14.74 7.48 -4.25
CA MET A 106 -16.04 8.01 -4.62
C MET A 106 -16.34 9.26 -3.77
N GLY A 107 -17.21 10.12 -4.26
CA GLY A 107 -17.50 11.41 -3.61
C GLY A 107 -16.53 12.51 -4.04
N VAL A 108 -16.38 13.52 -3.19
CA VAL A 108 -15.64 14.76 -3.48
C VAL A 108 -14.49 14.96 -2.49
N PRO A 109 -13.48 15.78 -2.82
CA PRO A 109 -12.45 16.16 -1.85
C PRO A 109 -13.07 16.69 -0.55
N GLY A 110 -12.62 16.17 0.59
CA GLY A 110 -13.18 16.50 1.92
C GLY A 110 -14.41 15.68 2.33
N ASN A 111 -15.10 15.00 1.41
CA ASN A 111 -16.18 14.06 1.73
C ASN A 111 -16.19 12.91 0.71
N TYR A 112 -15.35 11.90 0.96
CA TYR A 112 -15.15 10.77 0.07
C TYR A 112 -15.20 9.43 0.82
N TRP A 113 -15.51 8.37 0.08
CA TRP A 113 -15.46 7.00 0.56
C TRP A 113 -14.75 6.09 -0.46
N TRP A 114 -14.34 4.91 -0.02
CA TRP A 114 -13.69 3.91 -0.87
C TRP A 114 -14.68 2.82 -1.25
N MET A 115 -14.95 2.69 -2.54
CA MET A 115 -15.80 1.63 -3.08
C MET A 115 -14.93 0.48 -3.57
N TYR A 116 -15.16 -0.73 -3.05
CA TYR A 116 -14.52 -1.93 -3.57
C TYR A 116 -14.93 -2.14 -5.03
N THR A 117 -13.98 -2.33 -5.94
CA THR A 117 -14.29 -2.50 -7.37
C THR A 117 -14.78 -3.90 -7.72
N GLY A 118 -14.84 -4.81 -6.75
CA GLY A 118 -15.13 -6.22 -6.98
C GLY A 118 -13.92 -7.03 -7.44
N LEU A 119 -12.73 -6.43 -7.51
CA LEU A 119 -11.54 -7.05 -8.07
C LEU A 119 -10.48 -7.39 -7.03
N GLN A 120 -9.93 -8.59 -7.18
CA GLN A 120 -8.82 -9.11 -6.40
C GLN A 120 -7.86 -9.79 -7.34
N VAL A 121 -6.56 -9.61 -7.11
CA VAL A 121 -5.49 -10.33 -7.82
C VAL A 121 -4.59 -11.04 -6.83
N ILE A 122 -4.07 -12.19 -7.24
CA ILE A 122 -2.98 -12.88 -6.56
C ILE A 122 -1.79 -12.82 -7.50
N LEU A 123 -0.71 -12.17 -7.05
CA LEU A 123 0.51 -11.98 -7.83
C LEU A 123 1.64 -12.74 -7.14
N ASN A 124 2.15 -13.78 -7.79
CA ASN A 124 3.40 -14.41 -7.38
C ASN A 124 4.60 -13.48 -7.65
N SER A 125 5.75 -13.86 -7.10
CA SER A 125 7.05 -13.25 -7.38
C SER A 125 7.25 -12.91 -8.87
N GLY A 126 7.44 -11.62 -9.18
CA GLY A 126 7.67 -11.11 -10.54
C GLY A 126 6.41 -10.96 -11.40
N GLN A 127 5.23 -11.36 -10.91
CA GLN A 127 3.99 -11.23 -11.67
C GLN A 127 3.38 -9.84 -11.50
N GLY A 128 2.90 -9.28 -12.61
CA GLY A 128 2.19 -8.02 -12.65
C GLY A 128 0.83 -8.11 -13.32
N THR A 129 -0.01 -7.12 -13.06
CA THR A 129 -1.29 -6.97 -13.74
C THR A 129 -1.06 -6.38 -15.14
N GLY A 130 -0.98 -7.25 -16.14
CA GLY A 130 -0.82 -6.84 -17.55
C GLY A 130 -1.95 -5.93 -18.04
N SER A 131 -1.73 -5.22 -19.15
CA SER A 131 -2.67 -4.22 -19.67
C SER A 131 -4.03 -4.78 -20.08
N SER A 132 -4.11 -6.07 -20.41
CA SER A 132 -5.35 -6.79 -20.73
C SER A 132 -6.00 -7.49 -19.54
N SER A 133 -5.41 -7.38 -18.34
CA SER A 133 -5.98 -8.02 -17.14
C SER A 133 -7.30 -7.34 -16.76
N THR A 134 -8.25 -8.13 -16.23
CA THR A 134 -9.53 -7.61 -15.69
C THR A 134 -9.31 -6.54 -14.62
N TRP A 135 -8.19 -6.64 -13.88
CA TRP A 135 -7.74 -5.61 -12.94
C TRP A 135 -7.52 -4.25 -13.61
N VAL A 136 -6.64 -4.21 -14.62
CA VAL A 136 -6.30 -2.97 -15.34
C VAL A 136 -7.49 -2.46 -16.15
N LEU A 137 -8.25 -3.34 -16.79
CA LEU A 137 -9.42 -2.96 -17.59
C LEU A 137 -10.54 -2.31 -16.78
N ALA A 138 -10.60 -2.55 -15.47
CA ALA A 138 -11.51 -1.86 -14.57
C ALA A 138 -10.98 -0.53 -14.02
N GLY A 139 -9.81 -0.10 -14.50
CA GLY A 139 -9.16 1.16 -14.14
C GLY A 139 -8.26 1.10 -12.92
N CYS A 140 -8.06 -0.08 -12.32
CA CYS A 140 -7.16 -0.24 -11.17
C CYS A 140 -5.70 -0.01 -11.57
N PRO A 141 -4.87 0.52 -10.67
CA PRO A 141 -3.48 0.84 -10.98
C PRO A 141 -2.72 -0.43 -11.38
N PRO A 142 -1.93 -0.42 -12.46
CA PRO A 142 -1.12 -1.56 -12.81
C PRO A 142 -0.04 -1.79 -11.74
N ILE A 143 -0.03 -2.98 -11.16
CA ILE A 143 0.84 -3.33 -10.03
C ILE A 143 1.51 -4.69 -10.22
N MET A 144 2.71 -4.83 -9.66
CA MET A 144 3.52 -6.05 -9.71
C MET A 144 4.06 -6.39 -8.32
N ASN A 145 4.09 -7.68 -8.01
CA ASN A 145 4.86 -8.18 -6.87
C ASN A 145 6.33 -8.24 -7.27
N SER A 146 7.16 -7.33 -6.73
CA SER A 146 8.56 -7.19 -7.13
C SER A 146 9.49 -8.27 -6.57
N ALA A 147 8.96 -9.34 -5.98
CA ALA A 147 9.75 -10.46 -5.45
C ALA A 147 10.69 -10.09 -4.29
N GLN A 148 10.44 -8.99 -3.60
CA GLN A 148 11.26 -8.57 -2.47
C GLN A 148 10.43 -8.51 -1.20
N GLN A 149 11.00 -9.01 -0.10
CA GLN A 149 10.37 -9.08 1.20
C GLN A 149 11.21 -8.40 2.27
N GLY A 150 10.56 -7.72 3.20
CA GLY A 150 11.14 -7.28 4.46
C GLY A 150 10.56 -8.09 5.62
N THR A 151 11.30 -8.14 6.73
CA THR A 151 11.03 -9.04 7.85
C THR A 151 10.57 -8.34 9.14
N SER A 152 10.75 -7.02 9.27
CA SER A 152 10.33 -6.27 10.46
C SER A 152 9.88 -4.83 10.12
N PRO A 153 8.57 -4.55 10.04
CA PRO A 153 7.49 -5.55 10.04
C PRO A 153 7.53 -6.40 8.75
N PRO A 154 6.81 -7.54 8.71
CA PRO A 154 6.65 -8.31 7.49
C PRO A 154 6.08 -7.41 6.38
N GLN A 155 6.83 -7.21 5.29
CA GLN A 155 6.40 -6.41 4.14
C GLN A 155 6.76 -7.05 2.80
N VAL A 156 6.03 -6.69 1.76
CA VAL A 156 6.30 -7.06 0.36
C VAL A 156 6.48 -5.80 -0.48
N ARG A 157 7.44 -5.81 -1.41
CA ARG A 157 7.62 -4.71 -2.35
C ARG A 157 6.65 -4.84 -3.52
N ILE A 158 5.79 -3.85 -3.67
CA ILE A 158 4.85 -3.72 -4.79
C ILE A 158 5.34 -2.60 -5.71
N THR A 159 5.53 -2.93 -6.98
CA THR A 159 5.76 -1.93 -8.04
C THR A 159 4.42 -1.43 -8.53
N LEU A 160 4.30 -0.11 -8.72
CA LEU A 160 3.17 0.53 -9.38
C LEU A 160 3.67 1.29 -10.59
N SER A 161 3.03 1.10 -11.74
CA SER A 161 3.35 1.89 -12.93
C SER A 161 2.13 2.05 -13.81
N TRP A 162 1.63 3.28 -13.93
CA TRP A 162 0.52 3.59 -14.83
C TRP A 162 0.86 3.40 -16.30
N SER A 163 2.16 3.41 -16.65
CA SER A 163 2.61 3.03 -17.99
C SER A 163 2.39 1.56 -18.31
N GLY A 164 2.22 0.73 -17.28
CA GLY A 164 2.11 -0.72 -17.35
C GLY A 164 3.23 -1.41 -16.57
N VAL A 165 2.94 -2.62 -16.10
CA VAL A 165 3.91 -3.53 -15.47
C VAL A 165 3.90 -4.85 -16.27
N GLY A 166 5.07 -5.37 -16.63
CA GLY A 166 5.17 -6.60 -17.43
C GLY A 166 4.96 -6.44 -18.95
N GLY A 167 4.99 -5.21 -19.47
CA GLY A 167 4.93 -4.92 -20.91
C GLY A 167 3.52 -4.57 -21.41
N GLY A 168 3.43 -3.48 -22.19
CA GLY A 168 2.17 -2.91 -22.74
C GLY A 168 1.98 -1.46 -22.33
N ARG A 169 1.55 -0.59 -23.25
CA ARG A 169 1.28 0.84 -22.98
C ARG A 169 -0.18 1.03 -22.53
N ALA A 170 -0.40 1.84 -21.49
CA ALA A 170 -1.74 2.18 -21.00
C ALA A 170 -2.10 3.69 -21.16
N ARG A 171 -1.45 4.35 -22.13
CA ARG A 171 -1.62 5.78 -22.46
C ARG A 171 -2.46 5.96 -23.71
N LYS A 172 -3.45 6.88 -23.64
CA LYS A 172 -4.24 7.40 -24.77
C LYS A 172 -3.35 8.19 -25.74
#